data_AF-A0A9P7JEM8-F1
#
_entry.id   AF-A0A9P7JEM8-F1
#
_cell.length_a   1.000
_cell.length_b   1.000
_cell.length_c   1.000
_cell.angle_alpha   90.00
_cell.angle_beta   90.00
_cell.angle_gamma   90.00
#
_symmetry.space_group_name_H-M   'P 1'
#
loop_
_entity.id
_entity.type
_entity.pdbx_description
1 polymer ?
#
loop_
_entity_poly.entity_id
_entity_poly.type
_entity_poly.pdbx_seq_one_letter_code
_entity_poly.pdbx_strand_id
1 'polypeptide(L)'
;MPTQLRVAVVQFAPKLGQVQANIAKARELCNRLKPRSIDLLCFPEMVFSGYVFPDTAAITPYLEHPYTGPTSTFCAELARSLGCFVAAGYPEKLEPHEHAPPLGGDNLSFHQLRIGANSAVMFDPTGERVGSYRKTNLYKLDLPWAVPGSGFTTMTLPHPLGPTTLAICNDLNVSGTRLLILLNAWLHPDENGEESDVDSSSDYTTPEQNEDTDEMEPSWEVLKYWAMRLNPLWATIQKATHENEKKPGECKIPDELLVVVCNRFGNEGGSRFAGSSVLMSLRRGSGRPRLLHMMGQREEGIGLWTANMTV
;
A
#
# COMPACT_ATOMS: atom_id res chain seq x y z
N MET A 1 -19.83 4.28 23.04
CA MET A 1 -20.41 3.73 21.80
C MET A 1 -19.27 3.12 20.99
N PRO A 2 -19.41 1.94 20.38
CA PRO A 2 -18.45 1.45 19.40
C PRO A 2 -18.29 2.50 18.31
N THR A 3 -17.06 2.82 17.94
CA THR A 3 -16.80 3.80 16.89
C THR A 3 -16.68 3.10 15.57
N GLN A 4 -17.20 3.69 14.51
CA GLN A 4 -17.27 3.07 13.19
C GLN A 4 -16.38 3.84 12.22
N LEU A 5 -15.50 3.13 11.52
CA LEU A 5 -14.66 3.67 10.45
C LEU A 5 -15.23 3.23 9.10
N ARG A 6 -15.60 4.18 8.25
CA ARG A 6 -16.09 3.95 6.89
C ARG A 6 -14.94 4.15 5.90
N VAL A 7 -14.53 3.07 5.25
CA VAL A 7 -13.37 3.06 4.35
C VAL A 7 -13.84 2.81 2.93
N ALA A 8 -13.34 3.60 1.99
CA ALA A 8 -13.40 3.31 0.56
C ALA A 8 -12.00 2.90 0.08
N VAL A 9 -11.92 1.80 -0.66
CA VAL A 9 -10.67 1.37 -1.31
C VAL A 9 -10.89 1.32 -2.81
N VAL A 10 -10.03 2.01 -3.55
CA VAL A 10 -10.09 2.02 -5.02
C VAL A 10 -9.15 0.95 -5.55
N GLN A 11 -9.70 0.03 -6.33
CA GLN A 11 -8.94 -0.99 -7.03
C GLN A 11 -9.24 -0.89 -8.52
N PHE A 12 -8.19 -0.64 -9.31
CA PHE A 12 -8.28 -0.59 -10.77
C PHE A 12 -6.94 -0.95 -11.39
N ALA A 13 -6.88 -0.92 -12.73
CA ALA A 13 -5.67 -1.20 -13.50
C ALA A 13 -5.08 0.06 -14.14
N PRO A 14 -4.27 0.85 -13.40
CA PRO A 14 -3.49 1.94 -13.98
C PRO A 14 -2.71 1.49 -15.22
N LYS A 15 -2.53 2.39 -16.18
CA LYS A 15 -1.71 2.16 -17.38
C LYS A 15 -0.41 2.95 -17.28
N LEU A 16 0.71 2.27 -17.49
CA LEU A 16 2.04 2.87 -17.46
C LEU A 16 2.11 4.15 -18.31
N GLY A 17 2.57 5.24 -17.68
CA GLY A 17 2.77 6.54 -18.30
C GLY A 17 1.51 7.30 -18.71
N GLN A 18 0.31 6.72 -18.59
CA GLN A 18 -0.95 7.36 -18.99
C GLN A 18 -1.59 8.14 -17.84
N VAL A 19 -0.83 9.08 -17.25
CA VAL A 19 -1.22 9.84 -16.05
C VAL A 19 -2.63 10.41 -16.13
N GLN A 20 -2.96 11.12 -17.21
CA GLN A 20 -4.27 11.75 -17.36
C GLN A 20 -5.42 10.75 -17.51
N ALA A 21 -5.18 9.63 -18.21
CA ALA A 21 -6.19 8.57 -18.34
C ALA A 21 -6.44 7.87 -17.00
N ASN A 22 -5.39 7.62 -16.22
CA ASN A 22 -5.50 7.01 -14.89
C ASN A 22 -6.24 7.94 -13.91
N ILE A 23 -5.97 9.25 -13.95
CA ILE A 23 -6.70 10.25 -13.16
C ILE A 23 -8.18 10.27 -13.56
N ALA A 24 -8.47 10.31 -14.87
CA ALA A 24 -9.85 10.31 -15.36
C ALA A 24 -10.62 9.07 -14.89
N LYS A 25 -9.99 7.89 -14.97
CA LYS A 25 -10.57 6.63 -14.49
C LYS A 25 -10.81 6.65 -12.98
N ALA A 26 -9.85 7.14 -12.19
CA ALA A 26 -10.02 7.27 -10.75
C ALA A 26 -11.18 8.22 -10.39
N ARG A 27 -11.34 9.35 -11.10
CA ARG A 27 -12.49 10.24 -10.93
C ARG A 27 -13.80 9.55 -11.28
N GLU A 28 -13.86 8.84 -12.40
CA GLU A 28 -15.03 8.08 -12.83
C GLU A 28 -15.50 7.12 -11.74
N LEU A 29 -14.57 6.32 -11.19
CA LEU A 29 -14.86 5.38 -10.11
C LEU A 29 -15.41 6.10 -8.86
N CYS A 30 -14.82 7.26 -8.53
CA CYS A 30 -15.19 8.05 -7.34
C CYS A 30 -16.48 8.87 -7.51
N ASN A 31 -17.01 9.06 -8.72
CA ASN A 31 -18.20 9.89 -8.97
C ASN A 31 -19.45 9.42 -8.20
N ARG A 32 -19.51 8.14 -7.81
CA ARG A 32 -20.62 7.58 -7.03
C ARG A 32 -20.54 7.89 -5.53
N LEU A 33 -19.41 8.39 -5.05
CA LEU A 33 -19.21 8.72 -3.64
C LEU A 33 -19.92 10.03 -3.31
N LYS A 34 -20.62 10.05 -2.17
CA LYS A 34 -21.33 11.25 -1.70
C LYS A 34 -20.47 11.97 -0.68
N PRO A 35 -20.55 13.31 -0.60
CA PRO A 35 -19.89 14.05 0.46
C PRO A 35 -20.25 13.49 1.85
N ARG A 36 -19.23 13.29 2.68
CA ARG A 36 -19.26 12.79 4.06
C ARG A 36 -19.82 11.36 4.20
N SER A 37 -19.91 10.58 3.12
CA SER A 37 -20.35 9.18 3.18
C SER A 37 -19.28 8.21 3.67
N ILE A 38 -18.01 8.62 3.61
CA ILE A 38 -16.85 7.83 4.04
C ILE A 38 -15.92 8.70 4.89
N ASP A 39 -15.07 8.06 5.70
CA ASP A 39 -14.07 8.72 6.53
C ASP A 39 -12.67 8.67 5.90
N LEU A 40 -12.37 7.60 5.16
CA LEU A 40 -11.09 7.37 4.50
C LEU A 40 -11.29 6.83 3.08
N LEU A 41 -10.53 7.35 2.12
CA LEU A 41 -10.42 6.86 0.74
C LEU A 41 -8.95 6.52 0.44
N CYS A 42 -8.69 5.30 -0.01
CA CYS A 42 -7.35 4.83 -0.35
C CYS A 42 -7.19 4.53 -1.85
N PHE A 43 -6.05 4.92 -2.40
CA PHE A 43 -5.59 4.62 -3.75
C PHE A 43 -4.28 3.82 -3.72
N PRO A 44 -4.01 2.96 -4.73
CA PRO A 44 -2.84 2.10 -4.75
C PRO A 44 -1.48 2.82 -4.78
N GLU A 45 -0.41 2.03 -4.70
CA GLU A 45 0.97 2.46 -4.94
C GLU A 45 1.15 2.97 -6.38
N MET A 46 1.82 4.12 -6.53
CA MET A 46 2.13 4.76 -7.83
C MET A 46 0.91 4.84 -8.78
N VAL A 47 -0.22 5.31 -8.24
CA VAL A 47 -1.56 5.13 -8.82
C VAL A 47 -1.72 5.73 -10.23
N PHE A 48 -1.06 6.85 -10.53
CA PHE A 48 -1.23 7.53 -11.82
C PHE A 48 -0.10 7.32 -12.80
N SER A 49 1.11 6.99 -12.34
CA SER A 49 2.24 6.73 -13.23
C SER A 49 2.25 5.32 -13.82
N GLY A 50 1.63 4.34 -13.15
CA GLY A 50 2.05 2.95 -13.30
C GLY A 50 3.29 2.67 -12.43
N TYR A 51 3.83 1.46 -12.47
CA TYR A 51 4.84 0.96 -11.52
C TYR A 51 6.13 0.44 -12.18
N VAL A 52 6.04 -0.27 -13.31
CA VAL A 52 7.13 -1.02 -13.95
C VAL A 52 8.00 -0.08 -14.79
N PHE A 53 8.85 0.69 -14.11
CA PHE A 53 9.89 1.51 -14.73
C PHE A 53 11.26 0.81 -14.64
N PRO A 54 11.95 0.57 -15.77
CA PRO A 54 13.20 -0.19 -15.76
C PRO A 54 14.39 0.61 -15.21
N ASP A 55 14.36 1.94 -15.31
CA ASP A 55 15.49 2.81 -14.95
C ASP A 55 15.04 4.23 -14.61
N THR A 56 16.01 5.04 -14.15
CA THR A 56 15.81 6.47 -13.85
C THR A 56 15.28 7.26 -15.04
N ALA A 57 15.79 7.03 -16.25
CA ALA A 57 15.38 7.80 -17.43
C ALA A 57 13.90 7.55 -17.77
N ALA A 58 13.45 6.31 -17.66
CA ALA A 58 12.07 5.90 -17.93
C ALA A 58 11.07 6.52 -16.94
N ILE A 59 11.44 6.63 -15.65
CA ILE A 59 10.53 7.22 -14.64
C ILE A 59 10.60 8.75 -14.57
N THR A 60 11.72 9.36 -14.97
CA THR A 60 11.96 10.81 -14.84
C THR A 60 10.79 11.70 -15.29
N PRO A 61 10.11 11.44 -16.42
CA PRO A 61 8.97 12.26 -16.87
C PRO A 61 7.76 12.21 -15.95
N TYR A 62 7.67 11.21 -15.08
CA TYR A 62 6.53 10.94 -14.23
C TYR A 62 6.78 11.28 -12.76
N LEU A 63 8.02 11.63 -12.39
CA LEU A 63 8.34 12.09 -11.03
C LEU A 63 7.60 13.38 -10.72
N GLU A 64 6.81 13.37 -9.67
CA GLU A 64 5.91 14.46 -9.31
C GLU A 64 6.51 15.33 -8.21
N HIS A 65 6.33 16.65 -8.30
CA HIS A 65 6.62 17.53 -7.16
C HIS A 65 5.70 17.18 -5.98
N PRO A 66 6.22 17.00 -4.75
CA PRO A 66 5.47 16.44 -3.62
C PRO A 66 4.21 17.23 -3.23
N TYR A 67 4.14 18.52 -3.52
CA TYR A 67 3.00 19.37 -3.11
C TYR A 67 2.09 19.78 -4.27
N THR A 68 2.60 19.82 -5.49
CA THR A 68 1.89 20.39 -6.65
C THR A 68 1.76 19.40 -7.80
N GLY A 69 2.24 18.17 -7.61
CA GLY A 69 2.09 17.07 -8.54
C GLY A 69 0.62 16.69 -8.79
N PRO A 70 0.36 15.94 -9.87
CA PRO A 70 -0.98 15.49 -10.20
C PRO A 70 -1.64 14.68 -9.07
N THR A 71 -0.89 13.80 -8.38
CA THR A 71 -1.43 13.01 -7.27
C THR A 71 -1.82 13.90 -6.08
N SER A 72 -0.95 14.82 -5.67
CA SER A 72 -1.23 15.77 -4.57
C SER A 72 -2.43 16.68 -4.87
N THR A 73 -2.51 17.20 -6.09
CA THR A 73 -3.63 18.04 -6.54
C THR A 73 -4.94 17.25 -6.54
N PHE A 74 -4.94 16.05 -7.11
CA PHE A 74 -6.10 15.16 -7.14
C PHE A 74 -6.60 14.82 -5.73
N CYS A 75 -5.70 14.43 -4.82
CA CYS A 75 -6.06 14.06 -3.46
C CYS A 75 -6.62 15.24 -2.67
N ALA A 76 -6.02 16.43 -2.77
CA ALA A 76 -6.50 17.63 -2.09
C ALA A 76 -7.92 18.02 -2.54
N GLU A 77 -8.18 17.99 -3.85
CA GLU A 77 -9.52 18.26 -4.40
C GLU A 77 -10.55 17.24 -3.94
N LEU A 78 -10.23 15.95 -4.03
CA LEU A 78 -11.15 14.88 -3.70
C LEU A 78 -11.46 14.87 -2.20
N ALA A 79 -10.44 15.06 -1.36
CA ALA A 79 -10.59 15.13 0.10
C ALA A 79 -11.54 16.26 0.51
N ARG A 80 -11.38 17.45 -0.09
CA ARG A 80 -12.27 18.61 0.15
C ARG A 80 -13.69 18.36 -0.34
N SER A 81 -13.85 17.79 -1.53
CA SER A 81 -15.18 17.55 -2.12
C SER A 81 -15.97 16.48 -1.37
N LEU A 82 -15.29 15.42 -0.91
CA LEU A 82 -15.90 14.32 -0.19
C LEU A 82 -15.92 14.55 1.33
N GLY A 83 -15.15 15.51 1.85
CA GLY A 83 -15.03 15.75 3.28
C GLY A 83 -14.50 14.54 4.05
N CYS A 84 -13.50 13.85 3.49
CA CYS A 84 -12.88 12.66 4.05
C CYS A 84 -11.35 12.73 3.95
N PHE A 85 -10.66 11.82 4.64
CA PHE A 85 -9.23 11.63 4.41
C PHE A 85 -8.99 10.91 3.08
N VAL A 86 -7.93 11.27 2.37
CA VAL A 86 -7.53 10.61 1.11
C VAL A 86 -6.05 10.24 1.17
N ALA A 87 -5.72 8.98 0.88
CA ALA A 87 -4.34 8.48 0.81
C ALA A 87 -4.05 7.88 -0.57
N ALA A 88 -2.87 8.18 -1.13
CA ALA A 88 -2.45 7.69 -2.45
C ALA A 88 -0.93 7.56 -2.58
N GLY A 89 -0.47 6.59 -3.37
CA GLY A 89 0.94 6.40 -3.70
C GLY A 89 1.34 7.08 -5.01
N TYR A 90 2.56 7.61 -5.09
CA TYR A 90 3.07 8.36 -6.23
C TYR A 90 4.61 8.32 -6.31
N PRO A 91 5.19 8.48 -7.51
CA PRO A 91 6.63 8.65 -7.67
C PRO A 91 7.02 10.10 -7.35
N GLU A 92 7.63 10.33 -6.19
CA GLU A 92 8.05 11.65 -5.73
C GLU A 92 9.35 12.08 -6.40
N LYS A 93 9.40 13.32 -6.90
CA LYS A 93 10.62 13.99 -7.34
C LYS A 93 11.40 14.50 -6.13
N LEU A 94 12.65 14.09 -6.02
CA LEU A 94 13.55 14.54 -4.97
C LEU A 94 14.32 15.81 -5.35
N GLU A 95 14.64 16.60 -4.35
CA GLU A 95 15.54 17.74 -4.51
C GLU A 95 16.97 17.26 -4.82
N PRO A 96 17.79 18.05 -5.54
CA PRO A 96 19.14 17.62 -5.95
C PRO A 96 20.05 17.13 -4.81
N HIS A 97 19.87 17.66 -3.60
CA HIS A 97 20.67 17.28 -2.43
C HIS A 97 20.26 15.93 -1.82
N GLU A 98 19.09 15.40 -2.19
CA GLU A 98 18.58 14.10 -1.75
C GLU A 98 18.90 12.98 -2.76
N HIS A 99 19.49 13.32 -3.91
CA HIS A 99 19.88 12.34 -4.92
C HIS A 99 20.95 11.40 -4.38
N ALA A 100 20.83 10.12 -4.72
CA ALA A 100 21.75 9.09 -4.24
C ALA A 100 22.46 8.40 -5.40
N PRO A 101 23.69 7.89 -5.19
CA PRO A 101 24.33 7.03 -6.17
C PRO A 101 23.50 5.75 -6.42
N PRO A 102 23.72 5.09 -7.56
CA PRO A 102 23.19 3.76 -7.83
C PRO A 102 23.49 2.76 -6.71
N LEU A 103 22.65 1.74 -6.55
CA LEU A 103 22.91 0.60 -5.66
C LEU A 103 23.67 -0.49 -6.42
N GLY A 104 24.77 -1.00 -5.85
CA GLY A 104 25.57 -2.10 -6.40
C GLY A 104 27.01 -1.68 -6.75
N GLY A 105 27.99 -2.40 -6.19
CA GLY A 105 29.40 -2.04 -6.20
C GLY A 105 30.28 -2.63 -7.30
N ASP A 106 29.75 -3.46 -8.21
CA ASP A 106 30.54 -4.01 -9.32
C ASP A 106 29.69 -4.21 -10.59
N ASN A 107 29.99 -3.42 -11.62
CA ASN A 107 29.86 -3.73 -13.04
C ASN A 107 28.50 -4.16 -13.66
N LEU A 108 27.34 -3.78 -13.14
CA LEU A 108 26.09 -3.90 -13.91
C LEU A 108 25.17 -2.66 -13.82
N SER A 109 25.27 -1.83 -14.88
CA SER A 109 24.19 -1.14 -15.61
C SER A 109 23.32 -0.02 -15.00
N PHE A 110 23.60 0.50 -13.80
CA PHE A 110 22.95 1.75 -13.33
C PHE A 110 23.95 2.89 -13.31
N HIS A 111 24.18 3.55 -14.45
CA HIS A 111 25.08 4.72 -14.54
C HIS A 111 24.42 6.05 -14.12
N GLN A 112 23.17 6.02 -13.64
CA GLN A 112 22.38 7.22 -13.37
C GLN A 112 22.06 7.33 -11.88
N LEU A 113 22.06 8.57 -11.36
CA LEU A 113 21.64 8.85 -10.00
C LEU A 113 20.19 8.38 -9.77
N ARG A 114 19.90 8.01 -8.53
CA ARG A 114 18.54 7.81 -8.04
C ARG A 114 18.01 9.18 -7.61
N ILE A 115 16.97 9.63 -8.28
CA ILE A 115 16.47 11.02 -8.21
C ILE A 115 15.00 11.12 -7.77
N GLY A 116 14.41 9.97 -7.42
CA GLY A 116 13.02 9.89 -6.98
C GLY A 116 12.87 9.10 -5.68
N ALA A 117 11.66 9.08 -5.16
CA ALA A 117 11.26 8.18 -4.08
C ALA A 117 9.86 7.61 -4.34
N ASN A 118 9.67 6.31 -4.10
CA ASN A 118 8.34 5.73 -4.09
C ASN A 118 7.63 6.16 -2.79
N SER A 119 6.56 6.94 -2.92
CA SER A 119 6.04 7.74 -1.81
C SER A 119 4.52 7.62 -1.68
N ALA A 120 4.01 7.94 -0.50
CA ALA A 120 2.59 8.00 -0.19
C ALA A 120 2.27 9.31 0.51
N VAL A 121 1.11 9.88 0.19
CA VAL A 121 0.60 11.13 0.76
C VAL A 121 -0.75 10.90 1.42
N MET A 122 -1.07 11.72 2.41
CA MET A 122 -2.39 11.77 3.01
C MET A 122 -2.88 13.20 3.15
N PHE A 123 -4.12 13.43 2.76
CA PHE A 123 -4.83 14.69 2.85
C PHE A 123 -6.03 14.57 3.78
N ASP A 124 -6.34 15.64 4.49
CA ASP A 124 -7.48 15.73 5.39
C ASP A 124 -8.75 16.25 4.69
N PRO A 125 -9.92 16.25 5.37
CA PRO A 125 -11.17 16.74 4.80
C PRO A 125 -11.20 18.20 4.32
N THR A 126 -10.20 19.02 4.67
CA THR A 126 -10.07 20.40 4.19
C THR A 126 -9.27 20.49 2.89
N GLY A 127 -8.60 19.40 2.52
CA GLY A 127 -7.67 19.31 1.39
C GLY A 127 -6.23 19.68 1.76
N GLU A 128 -5.91 19.76 3.06
CA GLU A 128 -4.55 20.01 3.53
C GLU A 128 -3.79 18.70 3.69
N ARG A 129 -2.48 18.72 3.37
CA ARG A 129 -1.61 17.55 3.53
C ARG A 129 -1.30 17.35 5.01
N VAL A 130 -1.63 16.18 5.52
CA VAL A 130 -1.37 15.77 6.92
C VAL A 130 -0.34 14.65 7.05
N GLY A 131 0.02 14.02 5.92
CA GLY A 131 0.92 12.88 5.90
C GLY A 131 1.81 12.80 4.68
N SER A 132 3.01 12.28 4.90
CA SER A 132 3.94 11.84 3.87
C SER A 132 4.71 10.63 4.35
N TYR A 133 4.96 9.69 3.45
CA TYR A 133 5.81 8.54 3.71
C TYR A 133 6.59 8.18 2.45
N ARG A 134 7.89 7.86 2.60
CA ARG A 134 8.71 7.32 1.52
C ARG A 134 9.00 5.85 1.83
N LYS A 135 8.79 4.98 0.84
CA LYS A 135 9.01 3.54 0.94
C LYS A 135 10.41 3.27 1.46
N THR A 136 10.50 2.49 2.53
CA THR A 136 11.78 2.23 3.19
C THR A 136 12.41 0.95 2.66
N ASN A 137 11.61 -0.11 2.52
CA ASN A 137 12.05 -1.40 1.97
C ASN A 137 11.75 -1.45 0.47
N LEU A 138 12.72 -1.01 -0.35
CA LEU A 138 12.61 -0.97 -1.81
C LEU A 138 12.45 -2.37 -2.41
N TYR A 139 11.59 -2.50 -3.41
CA TYR A 139 11.49 -3.70 -4.25
C TYR A 139 12.46 -3.59 -5.44
N LYS A 140 12.73 -4.71 -6.13
CA LYS A 140 13.69 -4.77 -7.26
C LYS A 140 13.44 -3.70 -8.34
N LEU A 141 12.17 -3.36 -8.58
CA LEU A 141 11.76 -2.33 -9.55
C LEU A 141 11.92 -0.88 -9.03
N ASP A 142 12.05 -0.69 -7.72
CA ASP A 142 12.33 0.62 -7.12
C ASP A 142 13.85 0.92 -7.13
N LEU A 143 14.70 -0.10 -7.01
CA LEU A 143 16.17 0.03 -6.85
C LEU A 143 16.86 0.91 -7.92
N PRO A 144 16.48 0.87 -9.21
CA PRO A 144 17.17 1.65 -10.24
C PRO A 144 17.06 3.16 -10.07
N TRP A 145 15.99 3.66 -9.45
CA TRP A 145 15.62 5.08 -9.51
C TRP A 145 15.26 5.70 -8.15
N ALA A 146 14.87 4.89 -7.16
CA ALA A 146 14.34 5.37 -5.90
C ALA A 146 15.38 5.44 -4.78
N VAL A 147 15.35 6.51 -3.99
CA VAL A 147 16.06 6.63 -2.71
C VAL A 147 15.13 6.14 -1.60
N PRO A 148 15.59 5.25 -0.70
CA PRO A 148 14.76 4.74 0.39
C PRO A 148 14.42 5.84 1.40
N GLY A 149 13.23 5.72 2.00
CA GLY A 149 12.82 6.56 3.12
C GLY A 149 13.59 6.31 4.41
N SER A 150 13.35 7.15 5.41
CA SER A 150 14.03 7.12 6.72
C SER A 150 13.33 6.24 7.77
N GLY A 151 12.34 5.44 7.37
CA GLY A 151 11.54 4.60 8.27
C GLY A 151 10.09 5.07 8.47
N PHE A 152 9.32 4.27 9.19
CA PHE A 152 7.90 4.50 9.43
C PHE A 152 7.60 5.79 10.18
N THR A 153 6.52 6.46 9.78
CA THR A 153 5.99 7.63 10.49
C THR A 153 4.50 7.41 10.78
N THR A 154 4.11 7.60 12.04
CA THR A 154 2.72 7.50 12.50
C THR A 154 2.16 8.90 12.75
N MET A 155 1.00 9.19 12.18
CA MET A 155 0.27 10.44 12.36
C MET A 155 -0.82 10.26 13.41
N THR A 156 -1.02 11.25 14.28
CA THR A 156 -2.18 11.28 15.18
C THR A 156 -3.31 12.04 14.51
N LEU A 157 -4.27 11.33 13.94
CA LEU A 157 -5.40 11.92 13.21
C LEU A 157 -6.66 12.04 14.08
N PRO A 158 -7.56 13.00 13.77
CA PRO A 158 -8.87 13.08 14.39
C PRO A 158 -9.68 11.77 14.30
N HIS A 159 -10.69 11.70 15.15
CA HIS A 159 -11.69 10.64 15.10
C HIS A 159 -12.36 10.57 13.70
N PRO A 160 -12.60 9.38 13.11
CA PRO A 160 -12.44 8.04 13.69
C PRO A 160 -11.07 7.37 13.53
N LEU A 161 -10.13 7.97 12.78
CA LEU A 161 -8.89 7.31 12.38
C LEU A 161 -7.92 7.08 13.55
N GLY A 162 -7.61 8.13 14.33
CA GLY A 162 -6.62 8.05 15.41
C GLY A 162 -5.18 7.83 14.89
N PRO A 163 -4.29 7.18 15.67
CA PRO A 163 -2.92 6.90 15.26
C PRO A 163 -2.86 6.07 13.97
N THR A 164 -2.43 6.69 12.88
CA THR A 164 -2.49 6.15 11.52
C THR A 164 -1.11 6.15 10.88
N THR A 165 -0.71 5.03 10.28
CA THR A 165 0.57 4.86 9.60
C THR A 165 0.36 4.58 8.13
N LEU A 166 1.06 5.32 7.27
CA LEU A 166 1.19 4.99 5.86
C LEU A 166 2.34 4.01 5.68
N ALA A 167 2.12 3.03 4.82
CA ALA A 167 3.13 2.07 4.41
C ALA A 167 2.94 1.71 2.94
N ILE A 168 4.00 1.22 2.32
CA ILE A 168 4.00 0.84 0.90
C ILE A 168 4.55 -0.58 0.76
N CYS A 169 3.74 -1.51 0.26
CA CYS A 169 4.15 -2.86 -0.12
C CYS A 169 4.98 -3.61 0.95
N ASN A 170 6.31 -3.62 0.81
CA ASN A 170 7.23 -4.39 1.65
C ASN A 170 7.36 -3.85 3.09
N ASP A 171 6.81 -2.67 3.35
CA ASP A 171 6.90 -1.96 4.61
C ASP A 171 5.83 -2.41 5.63
N LEU A 172 6.12 -3.45 6.43
CA LEU A 172 5.11 -4.12 7.27
C LEU A 172 5.37 -4.07 8.79
N ASN A 173 6.54 -3.59 9.22
CA ASN A 173 7.00 -3.65 10.62
C ASN A 173 6.64 -2.39 11.42
N VAL A 174 5.35 -2.08 11.51
CA VAL A 174 4.87 -0.86 12.20
C VAL A 174 4.74 -1.04 13.72
N SER A 175 4.81 0.07 14.45
CA SER A 175 4.55 0.12 15.90
C SER A 175 3.70 1.35 16.27
N GLY A 176 3.07 1.35 17.44
CA GLY A 176 2.25 2.49 17.91
C GLY A 176 1.05 2.87 17.03
N THR A 177 0.61 1.96 16.17
CA THR A 177 -0.35 2.22 15.10
C THR A 177 -1.72 1.63 15.44
N ARG A 178 -2.81 2.38 15.22
CA ARG A 178 -4.20 1.90 15.31
C ARG A 178 -4.77 1.55 13.94
N LEU A 179 -4.37 2.29 12.92
CA LEU A 179 -4.76 2.09 11.52
C LEU A 179 -3.51 2.06 10.63
N LEU A 180 -3.26 0.93 9.99
CA LEU A 180 -2.24 0.79 8.96
C LEU A 180 -2.89 0.89 7.58
N ILE A 181 -2.44 1.85 6.78
CA ILE A 181 -2.83 1.99 5.37
C ILE A 181 -1.64 1.52 4.53
N LEU A 182 -1.81 0.37 3.89
CA LEU A 182 -0.81 -0.27 3.05
C LEU A 182 -1.19 -0.09 1.58
N LEU A 183 -0.47 0.77 0.88
CA LEU A 183 -0.69 1.06 -0.54
C LEU A 183 0.20 0.13 -1.38
N ASN A 184 -0.38 -0.61 -2.30
CA ASN A 184 0.29 -1.73 -2.96
C ASN A 184 0.19 -1.72 -4.48
N ALA A 185 1.28 -2.17 -5.10
CA ALA A 185 1.35 -2.71 -6.45
C ALA A 185 1.94 -4.13 -6.41
N TRP A 186 1.31 -5.02 -5.65
CA TRP A 186 1.82 -6.36 -5.44
C TRP A 186 1.53 -7.29 -6.61
N LEU A 187 2.54 -8.08 -6.96
CA LEU A 187 2.50 -9.01 -8.09
C LEU A 187 1.69 -10.27 -7.77
N HIS A 188 1.12 -10.86 -8.82
CA HIS A 188 0.48 -12.17 -8.76
C HIS A 188 1.52 -13.25 -8.38
N PRO A 189 1.16 -14.30 -7.62
CA PRO A 189 2.09 -15.35 -7.22
C PRO A 189 2.89 -15.98 -8.36
N ASP A 190 2.28 -16.17 -9.53
CA ASP A 190 2.95 -16.71 -10.74
C ASP A 190 4.13 -15.85 -11.23
N GLU A 191 4.21 -14.58 -10.83
CA GLU A 191 5.31 -13.64 -11.17
C GLU A 191 6.45 -13.69 -10.15
N ASN A 192 6.19 -14.21 -8.95
CA ASN A 192 7.12 -14.25 -7.83
C ASN A 192 7.94 -15.55 -7.86
N GLY A 193 8.40 -15.99 -9.03
CA GLY A 193 9.31 -17.12 -9.21
C GLY A 193 10.68 -16.92 -8.57
N GLU A 194 10.72 -16.64 -7.26
CA GLU A 194 11.83 -17.01 -6.42
C GLU A 194 11.93 -18.54 -6.50
N GLU A 195 13.07 -19.00 -7.00
CA GLU A 195 13.50 -20.39 -6.96
C GLU A 195 13.20 -20.94 -5.57
N SER A 196 12.15 -21.73 -5.45
CA SER A 196 12.04 -22.66 -4.35
C SER A 196 13.22 -23.62 -4.49
N ASP A 197 14.22 -23.49 -3.62
CA ASP A 197 15.26 -24.49 -3.35
C ASP A 197 14.61 -25.79 -2.83
N VAL A 198 13.81 -26.43 -3.69
CA VAL A 198 13.28 -27.77 -3.50
C VAL A 198 14.04 -28.62 -4.49
N ASP A 199 15.00 -29.33 -3.90
CA ASP A 199 15.78 -30.43 -4.44
C ASP A 199 15.21 -31.05 -5.73
N SER A 200 15.99 -30.90 -6.81
CA SER A 200 15.68 -31.39 -8.14
C SER A 200 15.75 -32.91 -8.19
N SER A 201 14.71 -33.59 -7.70
CA SER A 201 14.47 -35.00 -8.01
C SER A 201 13.00 -35.39 -7.85
N SER A 202 12.16 -35.01 -8.81
CA SER A 202 11.00 -35.83 -9.22
C SER A 202 10.32 -35.21 -10.44
N ASP A 203 9.79 -36.09 -11.28
CA ASP A 203 9.17 -35.87 -12.58
C ASP A 203 8.52 -34.50 -12.79
N TYR A 204 8.97 -33.80 -13.83
CA TYR A 204 8.25 -32.69 -14.43
C TYR A 204 6.94 -33.18 -15.04
N THR A 205 5.91 -33.23 -14.20
CA THR A 205 4.55 -33.00 -14.67
C THR A 205 4.41 -31.49 -14.73
N THR A 206 4.32 -30.93 -15.93
CA THR A 206 3.87 -29.55 -16.16
C THR A 206 2.64 -29.31 -15.28
N PRO A 207 2.61 -28.28 -14.42
CA PRO A 207 1.37 -27.92 -13.76
C PRO A 207 0.38 -27.61 -14.88
N GLU A 208 -0.71 -28.37 -14.92
CA GLU A 208 -1.90 -27.99 -15.67
C GLU A 208 -2.13 -26.51 -15.38
N GLN A 209 -2.21 -25.70 -16.44
CA GLN A 209 -2.75 -24.35 -16.32
C GLN A 209 -4.07 -24.51 -15.59
N ASN A 210 -4.19 -24.02 -14.36
CA ASN A 210 -5.44 -24.11 -13.62
C ASN A 210 -6.50 -23.36 -14.42
N GLU A 211 -7.28 -24.14 -15.19
CA GLU A 211 -8.48 -23.72 -15.90
C GLU A 211 -9.47 -23.18 -14.85
N ASP A 212 -10.04 -22.01 -15.14
CA ASP A 212 -11.15 -21.37 -14.43
C ASP A 212 -10.93 -20.95 -12.95
N THR A 213 -9.91 -20.13 -12.69
CA THR A 213 -10.02 -19.24 -11.50
C THR A 213 -10.93 -18.07 -11.85
N ASP A 214 -12.08 -17.96 -11.17
CA ASP A 214 -12.94 -16.78 -11.29
C ASP A 214 -12.17 -15.56 -10.81
N GLU A 215 -11.70 -14.73 -11.74
CA GLU A 215 -10.87 -13.56 -11.42
C GLU A 215 -11.67 -12.47 -10.66
N MET A 216 -12.99 -12.63 -10.53
CA MET A 216 -13.85 -11.82 -9.65
C MET A 216 -13.83 -12.29 -8.20
N GLU A 217 -13.34 -13.51 -7.92
CA GLU A 217 -13.06 -13.98 -6.57
C GLU A 217 -11.67 -13.48 -6.11
N PRO A 218 -11.46 -13.27 -4.79
CA PRO A 218 -10.18 -12.85 -4.23
C PRO A 218 -9.12 -13.96 -4.32
N SER A 219 -7.85 -13.58 -4.46
CA SER A 219 -6.74 -14.54 -4.39
C SER A 219 -6.46 -14.91 -2.94
N TRP A 220 -6.87 -16.11 -2.54
CA TRP A 220 -6.60 -16.62 -1.19
C TRP A 220 -5.11 -16.72 -0.86
N GLU A 221 -4.27 -16.94 -1.86
CA GLU A 221 -2.81 -16.98 -1.69
C GLU A 221 -2.27 -15.60 -1.30
N VAL A 222 -2.69 -14.55 -2.01
CA VAL A 222 -2.30 -13.16 -1.72
C VAL A 222 -2.81 -12.74 -0.34
N LEU A 223 -4.04 -13.08 0.00
CA LEU A 223 -4.61 -12.79 1.32
C LEU A 223 -3.83 -13.51 2.45
N LYS A 224 -3.49 -14.79 2.27
CA LYS A 224 -2.66 -15.56 3.20
C LYS A 224 -1.27 -14.94 3.33
N TYR A 225 -0.65 -14.54 2.22
CA TYR A 225 0.66 -13.90 2.21
C TYR A 225 0.67 -12.65 3.09
N TRP A 226 -0.28 -11.73 2.89
CA TRP A 226 -0.36 -10.50 3.71
C TRP A 226 -0.64 -10.80 5.18
N ALA A 227 -1.56 -11.72 5.47
CA ALA A 227 -1.81 -12.20 6.82
C ALA A 227 -0.53 -12.71 7.49
N MET A 228 0.23 -13.56 6.81
CA MET A 228 1.48 -14.15 7.33
C MET A 228 2.59 -13.12 7.48
N ARG A 229 2.74 -12.17 6.56
CA ARG A 229 3.74 -11.12 6.69
C ARG A 229 3.47 -10.18 7.86
N LEU A 230 2.20 -10.00 8.22
CA LEU A 230 1.77 -9.23 9.40
C LEU A 230 1.73 -10.07 10.69
N ASN A 231 2.25 -11.30 10.67
CA ASN A 231 2.26 -12.24 11.81
C ASN A 231 2.77 -11.62 13.13
N PRO A 232 3.85 -10.81 13.17
CA PRO A 232 4.29 -10.16 14.42
C PRO A 232 3.23 -9.27 15.11
N LEU A 233 2.20 -8.84 14.37
CA LEU A 233 1.15 -7.94 14.86
C LEU A 233 -0.08 -8.68 15.42
N TRP A 234 -0.23 -9.99 15.18
CA TRP A 234 -1.38 -10.79 15.68
C TRP A 234 -1.01 -12.13 16.33
N ALA A 235 0.19 -12.65 16.09
CA ALA A 235 0.63 -13.94 16.60
C ALA A 235 0.67 -14.00 18.13
N THR A 236 0.49 -15.21 18.66
CA THR A 236 0.75 -15.53 20.06
C THR A 236 2.24 -15.65 20.27
N ILE A 237 2.88 -14.57 20.72
CA ILE A 237 4.28 -14.62 21.15
C ILE A 237 4.30 -15.22 22.55
N GLN A 238 4.93 -16.39 22.73
CA GLN A 238 5.31 -16.86 24.06
C GLN A 238 6.15 -15.76 24.69
N LYS A 239 5.67 -15.16 25.80
CA LYS A 239 6.38 -14.09 26.48
C LYS A 239 7.80 -14.56 26.76
N ALA A 240 8.79 -14.05 26.02
CA ALA A 240 10.12 -13.92 26.57
C ALA A 240 9.94 -13.07 27.84
N THR A 241 10.31 -13.65 28.97
CA THR A 241 10.20 -13.07 30.32
C THR A 241 11.02 -11.79 30.40
N HIS A 242 10.45 -10.69 29.94
CA HIS A 242 10.88 -9.35 30.28
C HIS A 242 9.60 -8.53 30.50
N GLU A 243 9.25 -8.39 31.77
CA GLU A 243 8.37 -7.34 32.24
C GLU A 243 9.01 -6.00 31.86
N ASN A 244 8.65 -5.46 30.69
CA ASN A 244 8.96 -4.07 30.40
C ASN A 244 8.10 -3.21 31.34
N GLU A 245 8.76 -2.64 32.35
CA GLU A 245 8.23 -1.62 33.23
C GLU A 245 7.53 -0.54 32.40
N LYS A 246 6.23 -0.36 32.64
CA LYS A 246 5.42 0.67 32.00
C LYS A 246 5.95 2.04 32.40
N LYS A 247 6.48 2.81 31.46
CA LYS A 247 6.80 4.22 31.72
C LYS A 247 5.50 5.02 31.87
N PRO A 248 5.34 5.85 32.92
CA PRO A 248 4.17 6.70 33.05
C PRO A 248 4.15 7.73 31.91
N GLY A 249 3.09 7.75 31.10
CA GLY A 249 2.90 8.72 30.01
C GLY A 249 2.84 8.16 28.59
N GLU A 250 3.06 6.85 28.39
CA GLU A 250 2.85 6.24 27.07
C GLU A 250 1.36 6.19 26.69
N CYS A 251 1.03 6.75 25.52
CA CYS A 251 -0.30 6.58 24.92
C CYS A 251 -0.65 5.10 24.88
N LYS A 252 -1.80 4.72 25.45
CA LYS A 252 -2.32 3.35 25.34
C LYS A 252 -2.54 3.03 23.86
N ILE A 253 -1.64 2.23 23.29
CA ILE A 253 -1.81 1.68 21.94
C ILE A 253 -3.01 0.73 22.00
N PRO A 254 -3.99 0.83 21.08
CA PRO A 254 -5.14 -0.08 21.07
C PRO A 254 -4.69 -1.54 20.85
N ASP A 255 -5.35 -2.47 21.53
CA ASP A 255 -5.10 -3.92 21.38
C ASP A 255 -5.45 -4.45 19.96
N GLU A 256 -6.21 -3.67 19.20
CA GLU A 256 -6.71 -3.96 17.86
C GLU A 256 -6.15 -2.96 16.85
N LEU A 257 -5.46 -3.49 15.84
CA LEU A 257 -4.93 -2.78 14.68
C LEU A 257 -5.81 -3.09 13.48
N LEU A 258 -6.35 -2.06 12.82
CA LEU A 258 -6.96 -2.22 11.50
C LEU A 258 -5.91 -2.08 10.42
N VAL A 259 -5.96 -2.93 9.40
CA VAL A 259 -5.08 -2.88 8.23
C VAL A 259 -5.92 -2.77 6.97
N VAL A 260 -5.76 -1.67 6.24
CA VAL A 260 -6.34 -1.46 4.92
C VAL A 260 -5.23 -1.70 3.90
N VAL A 261 -5.36 -2.74 3.08
CA VAL A 261 -4.48 -3.02 1.95
C VAL A 261 -5.21 -2.59 0.67
N CYS A 262 -4.67 -1.58 0.01
CA CYS A 262 -5.19 -1.06 -1.25
C CYS A 262 -4.24 -1.44 -2.37
N ASN A 263 -4.59 -2.50 -3.10
CA ASN A 263 -3.77 -3.04 -4.18
C ASN A 263 -4.37 -2.68 -5.54
N ARG A 264 -3.52 -2.44 -6.54
CA ARG A 264 -3.95 -2.40 -7.94
C ARG A 264 -4.05 -3.81 -8.53
N PHE A 265 -4.71 -3.93 -9.68
CA PHE A 265 -4.61 -5.11 -10.53
C PHE A 265 -4.12 -4.73 -11.93
N GLY A 266 -4.09 -5.72 -12.83
CA GLY A 266 -3.82 -5.52 -14.25
C GLY A 266 -2.43 -5.99 -14.64
N ASN A 267 -2.03 -5.67 -15.87
CA ASN A 267 -0.78 -6.14 -16.46
C ASN A 267 0.02 -4.93 -16.92
N GLU A 268 1.33 -4.95 -16.66
CA GLU A 268 2.24 -3.86 -17.02
C GLU A 268 3.66 -4.39 -17.19
N GLY A 269 4.34 -4.06 -18.30
CA GLY A 269 5.74 -4.44 -18.50
C GLY A 269 6.02 -5.95 -18.43
N GLY A 270 5.03 -6.80 -18.74
CA GLY A 270 5.14 -8.25 -18.60
C GLY A 270 4.78 -8.81 -17.23
N SER A 271 4.54 -7.96 -16.22
CA SER A 271 4.14 -8.38 -14.88
C SER A 271 2.63 -8.26 -14.65
N ARG A 272 2.05 -9.26 -13.97
CA ARG A 272 0.66 -9.25 -13.50
C ARG A 272 0.55 -8.82 -12.04
N PHE A 273 -0.36 -7.88 -11.74
CA PHE A 273 -0.69 -7.45 -10.38
C PHE A 273 -1.90 -8.19 -9.82
N ALA A 274 -1.88 -8.46 -8.52
CA ALA A 274 -2.76 -9.40 -7.84
C ALA A 274 -4.17 -8.89 -7.49
N GLY A 275 -4.41 -7.57 -7.48
CA GLY A 275 -5.64 -6.99 -6.92
C GLY A 275 -5.88 -7.49 -5.50
N SER A 276 -7.07 -8.00 -5.22
CA SER A 276 -7.41 -8.60 -3.92
C SER A 276 -7.21 -7.63 -2.74
N SER A 277 -7.56 -6.35 -2.93
CA SER A 277 -7.58 -5.35 -1.86
C SER A 277 -8.38 -5.85 -0.66
N VAL A 278 -7.94 -5.54 0.56
CA VAL A 278 -8.46 -6.20 1.76
C VAL A 278 -8.45 -5.28 2.99
N LEU A 279 -9.46 -5.45 3.87
CA LEU A 279 -9.50 -4.87 5.20
C LEU A 279 -9.47 -5.98 6.26
N MET A 280 -8.47 -5.91 7.15
CA MET A 280 -8.26 -6.86 8.25
C MET A 280 -8.30 -6.16 9.61
N SER A 281 -8.72 -6.91 10.64
CA SER A 281 -8.52 -6.58 12.05
C SER A 281 -7.51 -7.56 12.64
N LEU A 282 -6.45 -7.00 13.23
CA LEU A 282 -5.36 -7.73 13.85
C LEU A 282 -5.39 -7.44 15.36
N ARG A 283 -5.51 -8.49 16.17
CA ARG A 283 -5.40 -8.38 17.63
C ARG A 283 -4.17 -9.13 18.10
N ARG A 284 -3.31 -8.45 18.86
CA ARG A 284 -2.06 -9.06 19.35
C ARG A 284 -2.37 -10.26 20.25
N GLY A 285 -1.68 -11.38 20.02
CA GLY A 285 -1.87 -12.60 20.79
C GLY A 285 -3.18 -13.35 20.53
N SER A 286 -3.95 -12.97 19.50
CA SER A 286 -5.19 -13.68 19.13
C SER A 286 -4.94 -14.99 18.40
N GLY A 287 -3.72 -15.18 17.88
CA GLY A 287 -3.31 -16.38 17.14
C GLY A 287 -3.89 -16.48 15.72
N ARG A 288 -4.70 -15.50 15.28
CA ARG A 288 -5.21 -15.42 13.90
C ARG A 288 -5.62 -13.98 13.51
N PRO A 289 -5.45 -13.59 12.25
CA PRO A 289 -6.04 -12.34 11.74
C PRO A 289 -7.55 -12.50 11.53
N ARG A 290 -8.29 -11.40 11.56
CA ARG A 290 -9.71 -11.36 11.17
C ARG A 290 -9.85 -10.63 9.84
N LEU A 291 -10.25 -11.35 8.81
CA LEU A 291 -10.64 -10.79 7.53
C LEU A 291 -12.02 -10.14 7.66
N LEU A 292 -12.15 -8.86 7.31
CA LEU A 292 -13.41 -8.12 7.43
C LEU A 292 -14.07 -7.93 6.06
N HIS A 293 -13.30 -7.49 5.05
CA HIS A 293 -13.76 -7.24 3.69
C HIS A 293 -12.63 -7.49 2.69
N MET A 294 -12.97 -7.80 1.45
CA MET A 294 -12.02 -8.04 0.35
C MET A 294 -12.66 -7.73 -1.01
N MET A 295 -11.83 -7.46 -2.01
CA MET A 295 -12.22 -7.36 -3.42
C MET A 295 -11.71 -8.57 -4.20
N GLY A 296 -12.30 -8.83 -5.36
CA GLY A 296 -11.79 -9.82 -6.32
C GLY A 296 -10.37 -9.50 -6.83
N GLN A 297 -9.73 -10.44 -7.51
CA GLN A 297 -8.41 -10.23 -8.11
C GLN A 297 -8.43 -9.16 -9.21
N ARG A 298 -9.51 -9.09 -9.98
CA ARG A 298 -9.67 -8.13 -11.09
C ARG A 298 -10.93 -7.30 -10.98
N GLU A 299 -11.56 -7.31 -9.81
CA GLU A 299 -12.69 -6.45 -9.51
C GLU A 299 -12.25 -4.98 -9.63
N GLU A 300 -12.76 -4.30 -10.65
CA GLU A 300 -12.55 -2.86 -10.85
C GLU A 300 -13.66 -2.09 -10.15
N GLY A 301 -13.30 -1.23 -9.21
CA GLY A 301 -14.30 -0.48 -8.49
C GLY A 301 -13.84 0.14 -7.19
N ILE A 302 -14.83 0.39 -6.34
CA ILE A 302 -14.63 0.90 -4.98
C ILE A 302 -15.25 -0.08 -3.99
N GLY A 303 -14.42 -0.69 -3.16
CA GLY A 303 -14.86 -1.41 -1.98
C GLY A 303 -15.31 -0.42 -0.91
N LEU A 304 -16.61 -0.40 -0.60
CA LEU A 304 -17.20 0.45 0.45
C LEU A 304 -17.39 -0.39 1.72
N TRP A 305 -16.53 -0.15 2.69
CA TRP A 305 -16.39 -1.00 3.85
C TRP A 305 -16.60 -0.25 5.15
N THR A 306 -16.90 -1.03 6.17
CA THR A 306 -17.16 -0.50 7.50
C THR A 306 -16.49 -1.41 8.52
N ALA A 307 -15.69 -0.82 9.39
CA ALA A 307 -15.07 -1.50 10.51
C ALA A 307 -15.55 -0.92 11.83
N ASN A 308 -15.95 -1.79 12.75
CA ASN A 308 -16.20 -1.40 14.13
C ASN A 308 -14.87 -1.38 14.86
N MET A 309 -14.55 -0.26 15.48
CA MET A 309 -13.33 -0.09 16.25
C MET A 309 -13.65 -0.13 17.74
N THR A 310 -12.84 -0.88 18.48
CA THR A 310 -12.82 -0.79 19.94
C THR A 310 -12.10 0.48 20.38
N VAL A 311 -12.67 1.24 21.33
CA VAL A 311 -12.09 2.50 21.85
C VAL A 311 -10.92 2.18 22.76
#